data_AF-A0A350UHZ2-F1
#
_entry.id   AF-A0A350UHZ2-F1
#
_cell.length_a   1.000
_cell.length_b   1.000
_cell.length_c   1.000
_cell.angle_alpha   90.00
_cell.angle_beta   90.00
_cell.angle_gamma   90.00
#
_symmetry.space_group_name_H-M   'P 1'
#
loop_
_entity.id
_entity.type
_entity.pdbx_description
1 polymer ?
#
loop_
_entity_poly.entity_id
_entity_poly.type
_entity_poly.pdbx_seq_one_letter_code
_entity_poly.pdbx_strand_id
1 'polypeptide(L)' 'PHTTNPAIDQQLAEARPWIRGAKLAGAGGGGFFIMLARDEAAARALRARLKAPRTNLARHGLVVS' A
#
# COMPACT_ATOMS: atom_id res chain seq x y z
N PRO A 1 -0.70 13.78 -15.80
CA PRO A 1 -1.32 14.55 -14.70
C PRO A 1 -2.73 13.98 -14.39
N HIS A 2 -3.03 13.68 -13.12
CA HIS A 2 -4.28 13.02 -12.64
C HIS A 2 -4.37 11.49 -12.76
N THR A 3 -3.25 10.79 -12.59
CA THR A 3 -3.16 9.32 -12.54
C THR A 3 -3.46 8.74 -11.13
N THR A 4 -4.51 9.26 -10.49
CA THR A 4 -5.14 8.69 -9.30
C THR A 4 -6.64 8.97 -9.41
N ASN A 5 -7.46 7.98 -9.06
CA ASN A 5 -8.91 8.15 -8.99
C ASN A 5 -9.34 8.31 -7.52
N PRO A 6 -10.54 8.84 -7.24
CA PRO A 6 -10.99 9.05 -5.86
C PRO A 6 -10.96 7.79 -4.97
N ALA A 7 -11.15 6.60 -5.54
CA ALA A 7 -11.08 5.35 -4.80
C ALA A 7 -9.65 4.99 -4.38
N ILE A 8 -8.67 5.24 -5.25
CA ILE A 8 -7.23 5.07 -4.96
C ILE A 8 -6.81 6.04 -3.85
N ASP A 9 -7.25 7.30 -3.93
CA ASP A 9 -6.96 8.31 -2.90
C ASP A 9 -7.59 7.93 -1.55
N GLN A 10 -8.84 7.45 -1.56
CA GLN A 10 -9.51 6.98 -0.34
C GLN A 10 -8.77 5.80 0.30
N GLN A 11 -8.37 4.80 -0.49
CA GLN A 11 -7.61 3.66 0.02
C GLN A 11 -6.26 4.10 0.62
N LEU A 12 -5.59 5.06 -0.01
CA LEU A 12 -4.34 5.60 0.52
C LEU A 12 -4.54 6.39 1.81
N ALA A 13 -5.61 7.20 1.89
CA ALA A 13 -5.98 7.94 3.09
C ALA A 13 -6.30 6.99 4.25
N GLU A 14 -7.07 5.93 3.98
CA GLU A 14 -7.37 4.88 4.95
C GLU A 14 -6.10 4.16 5.41
N ALA A 15 -5.12 3.95 4.54
CA ALA A 15 -3.88 3.24 4.87
C ALA A 15 -2.88 4.06 5.71
N ARG A 16 -2.96 5.40 5.69
CA ARG A 16 -2.00 6.31 6.36
C ARG A 16 -1.67 5.99 7.83
N PRO A 17 -2.60 5.49 8.67
CA PRO A 17 -2.31 5.08 10.04
C PRO A 17 -1.36 3.89 10.19
N TRP A 18 -1.07 3.14 9.13
CA TRP A 18 -0.23 1.93 9.21
C TRP A 18 1.03 1.96 8.34
N ILE A 19 1.17 2.96 7.47
CA ILE A 19 2.24 3.00 6.46
C ILE A 19 3.18 4.18 6.68
N ARG A 20 4.45 4.00 6.30
CA ARG A 20 5.46 5.07 6.12
C ARG A 20 5.33 5.72 4.74
N GLY A 21 4.86 4.96 3.75
CA GLY A 21 4.65 5.44 2.40
C GLY A 21 4.01 4.37 1.53
N ALA A 22 3.56 4.78 0.35
CA ALA A 22 3.05 3.89 -0.67
C ALA A 22 3.43 4.38 -2.05
N LYS A 23 3.53 3.43 -2.98
CA LYS A 23 3.69 3.69 -4.41
C LYS A 23 2.63 2.91 -5.16
N LEU A 24 1.88 3.59 -6.03
CA LEU A 24 1.04 2.93 -7.01
C LEU A 24 1.94 2.46 -8.15
N ALA A 25 2.03 1.14 -8.33
CA ALA A 25 2.72 0.52 -9.44
C ALA A 25 1.70 0.17 -10.53
N GLY A 26 1.81 0.83 -11.69
CA GLY A 26 0.89 0.71 -12.82
C GLY A 26 0.76 2.03 -13.59
N ALA A 27 -0.08 2.05 -14.62
CA ALA A 27 -0.30 3.24 -15.47
C ALA A 27 -1.11 4.36 -14.81
N GLY A 28 -1.48 4.22 -13.53
CA GLY A 28 -2.14 5.28 -12.75
C GLY A 28 -3.68 5.26 -12.69
N GLY A 29 -4.34 4.43 -13.50
CA GLY A 29 -5.79 4.20 -13.40
C GLY A 29 -6.20 2.99 -12.54
N GLY A 30 -5.21 2.23 -12.07
CA GLY A 30 -5.36 0.94 -11.38
C GLY A 30 -4.02 0.20 -11.31
N GLY A 31 -4.00 -1.00 -10.73
CA GLY A 31 -2.80 -1.82 -10.59
C GLY A 31 -2.58 -2.29 -9.15
N PHE A 32 -1.35 -2.20 -8.67
CA PHE A 32 -0.97 -2.66 -7.34
C PHE A 32 -0.40 -1.51 -6.52
N PHE A 33 -0.80 -1.44 -5.25
CA PHE A 33 -0.08 -0.63 -4.27
C PHE A 33 1.06 -1.44 -3.68
N ILE A 34 2.25 -0.84 -3.70
CA ILE A 34 3.35 -1.24 -2.83
C ILE A 34 3.31 -0.31 -1.64
N MET A 35 3.01 -0.84 -0.45
CA MET A 35 2.91 -0.06 0.78
C MET A 35 3.98 -0.51 1.77
N LEU A 36 4.71 0.45 2.34
CA LEU A 36 5.69 0.19 3.38
C LEU A 36 5.02 0.37 4.75
N ALA A 37 4.67 -0.73 5.41
CA ALA A 37 4.13 -0.68 6.76
C ALA A 37 5.19 -0.16 7.75
N ARG A 38 4.74 0.46 8.85
CA ARG A 38 5.64 0.94 9.92
C ARG A 38 6.37 -0.21 10.63
N ASP A 39 5.66 -1.34 10.77
CA ASP A 39 6.09 -2.56 11.43
C ASP A 39 5.17 -3.73 11.01
N GLU A 40 5.44 -4.93 11.52
CA GLU A 40 4.68 -6.14 11.19
C GLU A 40 3.23 -6.11 11.71
N ALA A 41 2.98 -5.51 12.88
CA ALA A 41 1.64 -5.41 13.45
C ALA A 41 0.76 -4.48 12.60
N ALA A 42 1.32 -3.34 12.17
CA ALA A 42 0.69 -2.41 11.25
C ALA A 42 0.36 -3.07 9.91
N ALA A 43 1.24 -3.93 9.39
CA ALA A 43 0.98 -4.66 8.15
C ALA A 43 -0.21 -5.63 8.27
N ARG A 44 -0.34 -6.33 9.41
CA ARG A 44 -1.49 -7.20 9.69
C ARG A 44 -2.79 -6.40 9.83
N ALA A 45 -2.76 -5.31 10.59
CA ALA A 45 -3.92 -4.44 10.78
C ALA A 45 -4.39 -3.82 9.44
N LEU A 46 -3.44 -3.37 8.61
CA LEU A 46 -3.72 -2.81 7.29
C LEU A 46 -4.42 -3.83 6.37
N ARG A 47 -3.97 -5.08 6.34
CA ARG A 47 -4.62 -6.15 5.57
C ARG A 47 -6.06 -6.37 6.00
N ALA A 48 -6.30 -6.44 7.31
CA ALA A 48 -7.63 -6.63 7.86
C ALA A 48 -8.54 -5.44 7.50
N ARG A 49 -8.04 -4.20 7.62
CA ARG A 49 -8.79 -2.98 7.33
C ARG A 49 -9.15 -2.84 5.86
N LEU A 50 -8.22 -3.15 4.95
CA LEU A 50 -8.43 -3.07 3.50
C LEU A 50 -9.12 -4.32 2.93
N LYS A 51 -9.31 -5.37 3.75
CA LYS A 51 -9.83 -6.68 3.33
C LYS A 51 -9.16 -7.21 2.07
N ALA A 52 -7.87 -6.96 1.90
CA ALA A 52 -7.18 -7.13 0.63
C ALA A 52 -6.86 -8.62 0.36
N PRO A 53 -7.59 -9.31 -0.55
CA PRO A 53 -7.52 -10.76 -0.68
C PRO A 53 -6.26 -11.23 -1.43
N ARG A 54 -5.55 -10.32 -2.10
CA ARG A 54 -4.35 -10.59 -2.92
C ARG A 54 -3.18 -9.70 -2.53
N THR A 55 -2.85 -9.67 -1.24
CA THR A 55 -1.66 -8.97 -0.75
C THR A 55 -0.56 -9.97 -0.45
N ASN A 56 0.68 -9.63 -0.80
CA ASN A 56 1.89 -10.31 -0.35
C ASN A 56 2.59 -9.45 0.70
N LEU A 57 3.10 -10.06 1.78
CA LEU A 57 3.83 -9.36 2.84
C LEU A 57 5.31 -9.72 2.70
N ALA A 58 6.09 -8.83 2.11
CA ALA A 58 7.54 -8.97 2.12
C ALA A 58 8.06 -8.59 3.52
N ARG A 59 8.82 -9.51 4.14
CA ARG A 59 9.50 -9.25 5.43
C ARG A 59 10.86 -8.58 5.24
N HIS A 60 11.46 -8.74 4.06
CA HIS A 60 12.77 -8.21 3.72
C HIS A 60 12.67 -7.44 2.39
N GLY A 61 13.23 -6.24 2.37
CA GLY A 61 13.46 -5.47 1.15
C GLY A 61 14.92 -5.63 0.71
N LEU A 62 15.18 -5.61 -0.59
CA LEU A 62 16.54 -5.52 -1.11
C LEU A 62 16.97 -4.05 -1.09
N VAL A 63 18.01 -3.73 -0.34
CA VAL A 63 18.73 -2.46 -0.47
C VAL A 63 19.89 -2.73 -1.42
N VAL A 64 19.91 -2.03 -2.56
CA VAL A 64 21.05 -2.05 -3.48
C VAL A 64 21.84 -0.78 -3.19
N SER A 65 23.05 -0.96 -2.64
CA SER A 65 24.05 0.08 -2.40
C SER A 65 24.89 0.34 -3.64
#